data_AF-A0AA38KYY8-F1
#
_entry.id   AF-A0AA38KYY8-F1
#
_cell.length_a   1.000
_cell.length_b   1.000
_cell.length_c   1.000
_cell.angle_alpha   90.00
_cell.angle_beta   90.00
_cell.angle_gamma   90.00
#
_symmetry.space_group_name_H-M   'P 1'
#
loop_
_entity.id
_entity.type
_entity.pdbx_description
1 polymer ?
#
loop_
_entity_poly.entity_id
_entity_poly.type
_entity_poly.pdbx_seq_one_letter_code
_entity_poly.pdbx_strand_id
1 'polypeptide(L)'
;MVTGSFKSQDWVSSLTVSSYDIVAFPERVPNRYIKCHSKGRLSFLTMLRFWGFLFIAFCCLSFGSSLGRILEKRDDNLPARVPYVFPPPGTDPIADAIRARRTNGTLLDLDGVLLNAPLIAQGEDILFGVIRDNNTLPPAMRELFILRIAVLNNATYEWLQHESVGRMAGLTTEQLLAIRLAPPFFASQGVNLTSILGPDLVAAMTFTDWITKNVHVPDDVFNALRTFLNDSQLVEATATAAGYSFISRFVVALNVDAKMDVPVPIPS
;
A
#
# COMPACT_ATOMS: atom_id res chain seq x y z
N MET A 1 15.83 43.45 -34.16
CA MET A 1 16.98 42.54 -34.10
C MET A 1 17.80 42.90 -32.87
N VAL A 2 17.69 42.12 -31.81
CA VAL A 2 18.62 42.13 -30.67
C VAL A 2 18.85 40.65 -30.34
N THR A 3 20.05 40.17 -30.64
CA THR A 3 20.49 38.80 -30.40
C THR A 3 21.01 38.68 -28.97
N GLY A 4 20.27 38.02 -28.09
CA GLY A 4 20.72 37.65 -26.74
C GLY A 4 21.36 36.27 -26.74
N SER A 5 22.67 36.22 -26.55
CA SER A 5 23.45 35.01 -26.32
C SER A 5 23.24 34.53 -24.88
N PHE A 6 22.69 33.33 -24.70
CA PHE A 6 22.68 32.62 -23.42
C PHE A 6 24.00 31.84 -23.29
N LYS A 7 24.81 32.16 -22.28
CA LYS A 7 25.97 31.33 -21.91
C LYS A 7 25.53 30.31 -20.86
N SER A 8 25.73 29.04 -21.17
CA SER A 8 25.66 27.92 -20.23
C SER A 8 26.74 28.09 -19.16
N GLN A 9 26.36 28.04 -17.88
CA GLN A 9 27.29 27.85 -16.78
C GLN A 9 27.24 26.41 -16.32
N ASP A 10 28.43 25.82 -16.26
CA ASP A 10 28.73 24.45 -15.91
C ASP A 10 28.39 24.15 -14.44
N TRP A 11 27.55 23.14 -14.20
CA TRP A 11 27.33 22.56 -12.87
C TRP A 11 27.94 21.16 -12.81
N VAL A 12 29.27 21.08 -12.73
CA VAL A 12 29.95 19.85 -12.26
C VAL A 12 31.20 20.23 -11.48
N SER A 13 31.09 20.30 -10.16
CA SER A 13 32.19 19.89 -9.27
C SER A 13 31.76 19.85 -7.80
N SER A 14 32.21 18.79 -7.13
CA SER A 14 32.33 18.57 -5.68
C SER A 14 31.04 18.37 -4.86
N LEU A 15 30.59 17.12 -4.78
CA LEU A 15 30.02 16.56 -3.55
C LEU A 15 30.79 15.29 -3.19
N THR A 16 31.81 15.45 -2.34
CA THR A 16 32.32 14.36 -1.50
C THR A 16 31.31 14.15 -0.36
N VAL A 17 30.61 13.03 -0.37
CA VAL A 17 29.70 12.64 0.71
C VAL A 17 30.54 12.22 1.91
N SER A 18 30.67 13.10 2.90
CA SER A 18 31.15 12.76 4.24
C SER A 18 29.96 12.28 5.06
N SER A 19 30.10 11.09 5.64
CA SER A 19 29.17 10.45 6.58
C SER A 19 28.79 11.41 7.71
N TYR A 20 27.49 11.73 7.82
CA TYR A 20 26.95 12.38 9.00
C TYR A 20 26.39 11.34 9.96
N ASP A 21 27.03 11.30 11.13
CA ASP A 21 26.54 10.72 12.35
C ASP A 21 25.14 11.23 12.69
N ILE A 22 24.30 10.30 13.13
CA ILE A 22 22.99 10.54 13.73
C ILE A 22 23.21 11.39 14.99
N VAL A 23 22.82 12.66 14.95
CA VAL A 23 22.85 13.55 16.11
C VAL A 23 21.79 13.09 17.11
N ALA A 24 22.26 12.58 18.25
CA ALA A 24 21.48 12.32 19.44
C ALA A 24 20.94 13.63 20.03
N PHE A 25 19.65 13.66 20.38
CA PHE A 25 19.02 14.76 21.11
C PHE A 25 19.54 14.82 22.57
N PRO A 26 19.82 16.01 23.13
CA PRO A 26 20.25 16.12 24.53
C PRO A 26 19.07 16.06 25.50
N GLU A 27 19.24 15.27 26.57
CA GLU A 27 18.39 15.28 27.76
C GLU A 27 18.60 16.54 28.62
N ARG A 28 17.54 16.81 29.43
CA ARG A 28 17.53 17.28 30.85
C ARG A 28 17.36 18.81 31.04
N VAL A 29 16.60 19.35 32.01
CA VAL A 29 16.11 18.98 33.37
C VAL A 29 14.99 20.02 33.80
N PRO A 30 14.50 20.19 35.07
CA PRO A 30 13.85 19.32 36.08
C PRO A 30 12.48 19.87 36.62
N ASN A 31 11.66 19.04 37.31
CA ASN A 31 11.18 19.44 38.65
C ASN A 31 10.61 18.28 39.52
N ARG A 32 11.31 18.06 40.64
CA ARG A 32 10.93 17.71 42.03
C ARG A 32 9.83 16.69 42.38
N TYR A 33 10.33 15.61 43.01
CA TYR A 33 10.00 15.07 44.35
C TYR A 33 8.53 14.91 44.79
N ILE A 34 8.07 13.66 44.86
CA ILE A 34 7.38 13.12 46.04
C ILE A 34 7.95 11.71 46.34
N LYS A 35 8.39 11.50 47.58
CA LYS A 35 8.84 10.21 48.14
C LYS A 35 7.92 9.89 49.33
N CYS A 36 7.37 8.67 49.40
CA CYS A 36 7.14 7.90 50.64
C CYS A 36 6.64 6.50 50.24
N HIS A 37 7.43 5.44 50.41
CA HIS A 37 7.32 4.38 51.46
C HIS A 37 5.95 3.63 51.43
N SER A 38 5.83 2.30 51.42
CA SER A 38 6.64 1.26 52.08
C SER A 38 6.19 -0.15 51.69
N LYS A 39 7.10 -1.14 51.77
CA LYS A 39 6.92 -2.57 52.22
C LYS A 39 5.90 -3.46 51.46
N GLY A 40 6.13 -4.73 51.12
CA GLY A 40 7.21 -5.67 51.39
C GLY A 40 6.93 -7.06 50.75
N ARG A 41 8.02 -7.77 50.46
CA ARG A 41 8.31 -9.23 50.49
C ARG A 41 7.21 -10.32 50.48
N LEU A 42 7.50 -11.34 49.64
CA LEU A 42 7.35 -12.82 49.81
C LEU A 42 5.93 -13.38 50.05
N SER A 43 5.55 -14.62 49.71
CA SER A 43 6.01 -15.75 48.88
C SER A 43 4.96 -16.86 49.05
N PHE A 44 4.80 -17.75 48.07
CA PHE A 44 4.52 -19.20 48.19
C PHE A 44 3.38 -19.75 49.10
N LEU A 45 2.56 -20.60 48.45
CA LEU A 45 1.96 -21.86 48.93
C LEU A 45 0.58 -21.87 49.62
N THR A 46 -0.43 -22.48 48.96
CA THR A 46 -1.43 -23.43 49.52
C THR A 46 -2.30 -23.97 48.36
N MET A 47 -2.15 -25.24 47.98
CA MET A 47 -2.97 -26.40 48.38
C MET A 47 -4.42 -26.37 47.85
N LEU A 48 -4.78 -27.24 46.88
CA LEU A 48 -5.49 -28.51 47.11
C LEU A 48 -5.85 -29.20 45.78
N ARG A 49 -5.46 -30.47 45.66
CA ARG A 49 -5.98 -31.47 44.72
C ARG A 49 -7.43 -31.80 45.09
N PHE A 50 -8.33 -32.07 44.14
CA PHE A 50 -9.33 -33.16 44.21
C PHE A 50 -10.26 -33.15 42.96
N TRP A 51 -10.57 -34.36 42.47
CA TRP A 51 -11.55 -34.76 41.44
C TRP A 51 -11.09 -34.83 39.97
N GLY A 52 -10.90 -36.07 39.53
CA GLY A 52 -10.80 -36.46 38.13
C GLY A 52 -12.11 -37.02 37.57
N PHE A 53 -12.13 -37.06 36.25
CA PHE A 53 -12.90 -37.92 35.35
C PHE A 53 -14.42 -37.91 35.43
N LEU A 54 -15.05 -37.21 34.49
CA LEU A 54 -15.89 -37.82 33.44
C LEU A 54 -16.29 -36.70 32.47
N PHE A 55 -15.89 -36.75 31.19
CA PHE A 55 -16.74 -36.31 30.08
C PHE A 55 -16.15 -36.80 28.76
N ILE A 56 -16.80 -37.84 28.24
CA ILE A 56 -16.73 -38.29 26.86
C ILE A 56 -17.40 -37.19 26.02
N ALA A 57 -16.69 -36.61 25.06
CA ALA A 57 -17.30 -35.78 24.03
C ALA A 57 -16.50 -35.87 22.72
N PHE A 58 -16.99 -36.75 21.85
CA PHE A 58 -17.02 -36.63 20.40
C PHE A 58 -15.90 -35.82 19.73
N CYS A 59 -14.91 -36.53 19.19
CA CYS A 59 -14.17 -36.10 18.00
C CYS A 59 -15.17 -36.00 16.83
N CYS A 60 -15.78 -34.85 16.64
CA CYS A 60 -16.34 -34.46 15.35
C CYS A 60 -15.23 -33.79 14.55
N LEU A 61 -14.74 -34.51 13.55
CA LEU A 61 -13.96 -33.99 12.43
C LEU A 61 -14.81 -32.95 11.69
N SER A 62 -14.72 -31.70 12.10
CA SER A 62 -15.07 -30.58 11.24
C SER A 62 -13.83 -30.24 10.42
N PHE A 63 -13.67 -30.91 9.27
CA PHE A 63 -12.88 -30.38 8.17
C PHE A 63 -13.57 -29.10 7.70
N GLY A 64 -13.22 -27.99 8.34
CA GLY A 64 -13.48 -26.66 7.79
C GLY A 64 -12.63 -26.53 6.54
N SER A 65 -13.29 -26.49 5.38
CA SER A 65 -12.70 -26.14 4.10
C SER A 65 -12.12 -24.74 4.17
N SER A 66 -10.86 -24.65 4.59
CA SER A 66 -9.97 -23.58 4.16
C SER A 66 -9.88 -23.70 2.65
N LEU A 67 -10.66 -22.88 1.93
CA LEU A 67 -10.28 -22.36 0.62
C LEU A 67 -9.04 -21.49 0.85
N GLY A 68 -7.95 -22.17 1.21
CA GLY A 68 -6.61 -21.63 1.23
C GLY A 68 -6.35 -21.29 -0.21
N ARG A 69 -6.26 -19.99 -0.49
CA ARG A 69 -5.79 -19.49 -1.77
C ARG A 69 -4.44 -20.16 -2.00
N ILE A 70 -4.41 -21.17 -2.87
CA ILE A 70 -3.18 -21.79 -3.33
C ILE A 70 -2.50 -20.68 -4.11
N LEU A 71 -1.60 -19.95 -3.46
CA LEU A 71 -0.70 -19.06 -4.16
C LEU A 71 0.38 -19.98 -4.74
N GLU A 72 0.37 -20.07 -6.07
CA GLU A 72 1.37 -20.76 -6.88
C GLU A 72 2.80 -20.42 -6.45
N LYS A 73 3.71 -21.35 -6.76
CA LYS A 73 5.15 -21.17 -6.70
C LYS A 73 5.51 -19.89 -7.45
N ARG A 74 5.85 -18.82 -6.72
CA ARG A 74 5.79 -17.42 -7.20
C ARG A 74 6.85 -17.01 -8.23
N ASP A 75 7.87 -17.82 -8.46
CA ASP A 75 8.55 -17.75 -9.75
C ASP A 75 7.85 -18.76 -10.65
N ASP A 76 6.77 -18.32 -11.28
CA ASP A 76 6.12 -19.05 -12.37
C ASP A 76 6.94 -18.97 -13.68
N ASN A 77 8.18 -18.49 -13.59
CA ASN A 77 9.10 -18.18 -14.69
C ASN A 77 8.55 -17.10 -15.65
N LEU A 78 7.53 -16.32 -15.25
CA LEU A 78 7.06 -15.22 -16.09
C LEU A 78 8.04 -14.04 -16.04
N PRO A 79 8.57 -13.61 -17.20
CA PRO A 79 9.69 -12.69 -17.24
C PRO A 79 9.29 -11.26 -16.84
N ALA A 80 10.20 -10.59 -16.14
CA ALA A 80 10.30 -9.13 -16.10
C ALA A 80 11.47 -8.64 -16.98
N ARG A 81 11.56 -7.34 -17.23
CA ARG A 81 12.68 -6.72 -18.00
C ARG A 81 13.99 -6.65 -17.21
N VAL A 82 13.94 -6.91 -15.91
CA VAL A 82 15.08 -7.10 -15.02
C VAL A 82 14.95 -8.44 -14.31
N PRO A 83 16.06 -9.08 -13.88
CA PRO A 83 15.98 -10.32 -13.11
C PRO A 83 15.21 -10.13 -11.82
N TYR A 84 14.56 -11.17 -11.31
CA TYR A 84 14.06 -11.14 -9.94
C TYR A 84 15.17 -11.47 -8.95
N VAL A 85 15.25 -10.71 -7.86
CA VAL A 85 16.19 -10.92 -6.76
C VAL A 85 15.39 -11.37 -5.53
N PHE A 86 15.53 -12.64 -5.15
CA PHE A 86 14.85 -13.23 -3.98
C PHE A 86 15.88 -13.82 -2.99
N PRO A 87 16.57 -13.00 -2.18
CA PRO A 87 17.57 -13.47 -1.22
C PRO A 87 16.93 -14.43 -0.21
N PRO A 88 17.54 -15.55 0.20
CA PRO A 88 16.97 -16.42 1.23
C PRO A 88 16.64 -15.68 2.55
N PRO A 89 15.68 -16.17 3.36
CA PRO A 89 15.40 -15.58 4.67
C PRO A 89 16.66 -15.50 5.55
N GLY A 90 16.88 -14.36 6.20
CA GLY A 90 18.02 -14.13 7.08
C GLY A 90 19.32 -13.71 6.37
N THR A 91 19.29 -13.51 5.06
CA THR A 91 20.48 -13.16 4.26
C THR A 91 20.50 -11.73 3.75
N ASP A 92 19.37 -11.03 3.76
CA ASP A 92 19.24 -9.65 3.33
C ASP A 92 18.23 -8.91 4.23
N PRO A 93 18.66 -7.88 4.99
CA PRO A 93 17.81 -7.22 5.97
C PRO A 93 16.64 -6.45 5.34
N ILE A 94 16.76 -5.98 4.09
CA ILE A 94 15.69 -5.27 3.40
C ILE A 94 14.65 -6.28 2.92
N ALA A 95 15.08 -7.38 2.31
CA ALA A 95 14.19 -8.46 1.93
C ALA A 95 13.45 -9.03 3.17
N ASP A 96 14.15 -9.20 4.29
CA ASP A 96 13.55 -9.72 5.53
C ASP A 96 12.54 -8.76 6.16
N ALA A 97 12.77 -7.44 6.09
CA ALA A 97 11.77 -6.45 6.50
C ALA A 97 10.48 -6.55 5.66
N ILE A 98 10.62 -6.66 4.34
CA ILE A 98 9.50 -6.83 3.41
C ILE A 98 8.75 -8.15 3.67
N ARG A 99 9.46 -9.23 4.05
CA ARG A 99 8.82 -10.49 4.47
C ARG A 99 8.02 -10.31 5.75
N ALA A 100 8.60 -9.67 6.76
CA ALA A 100 8.05 -9.58 8.10
C ALA A 100 6.66 -8.93 8.13
N ARG A 101 6.35 -8.02 7.20
CA ARG A 101 5.03 -7.39 7.09
C ARG A 101 3.94 -8.27 6.45
N ARG A 102 4.28 -9.42 5.86
CA ARG A 102 3.31 -10.28 5.16
C ARG A 102 2.97 -11.52 5.97
N THR A 103 1.68 -11.88 5.97
CA THR A 103 1.14 -13.03 6.72
C THR A 103 1.86 -14.35 6.42
N ASN A 104 2.36 -14.55 5.19
CA ASN A 104 3.08 -15.76 4.79
C ASN A 104 4.60 -15.56 4.60
N GLY A 105 5.15 -14.40 4.98
CA GLY A 105 6.58 -14.09 4.84
C GLY A 105 7.12 -14.22 3.42
N THR A 106 6.27 -14.20 2.39
CA THR A 106 6.67 -14.50 1.01
C THR A 106 6.76 -13.21 0.21
N LEU A 107 7.89 -13.02 -0.49
CA LEU A 107 8.07 -11.91 -1.43
C LEU A 107 7.15 -12.04 -2.65
N LEU A 108 6.72 -10.90 -3.20
CA LEU A 108 5.98 -10.75 -4.45
C LEU A 108 6.94 -10.42 -5.59
N ASP A 109 6.48 -10.56 -6.83
CA ASP A 109 7.28 -10.26 -8.04
C ASP A 109 7.74 -8.80 -8.07
N LEU A 110 6.88 -7.87 -7.59
CA LEU A 110 7.25 -6.48 -7.37
C LEU A 110 8.48 -6.34 -6.45
N ASP A 111 8.54 -7.11 -5.36
CA ASP A 111 9.72 -7.05 -4.47
C ASP A 111 10.95 -7.61 -5.18
N GLY A 112 10.78 -8.70 -5.94
CA GLY A 112 11.85 -9.33 -6.69
C GLY A 112 12.50 -8.36 -7.67
N VAL A 113 11.71 -7.54 -8.38
CA VAL A 113 12.28 -6.50 -9.26
C VAL A 113 12.87 -5.34 -8.46
N LEU A 114 12.22 -4.89 -7.37
CA LEU A 114 12.68 -3.79 -6.53
C LEU A 114 14.04 -4.09 -5.88
N LEU A 115 14.27 -5.34 -5.48
CA LEU A 115 15.52 -5.77 -4.82
C LEU A 115 16.76 -5.72 -5.72
N ASN A 116 16.61 -5.46 -7.02
CA ASN A 116 17.75 -5.02 -7.86
C ASN A 116 18.30 -3.65 -7.44
N ALA A 117 17.49 -2.83 -6.77
CA ALA A 117 17.85 -1.52 -6.23
C ALA A 117 17.42 -1.43 -4.75
N PRO A 118 18.18 -2.01 -3.81
CA PRO A 118 17.74 -2.22 -2.43
C PRO A 118 17.30 -0.95 -1.68
N LEU A 119 17.94 0.20 -1.93
CA LEU A 119 17.52 1.47 -1.31
C LEU A 119 16.16 1.96 -1.81
N ILE A 120 15.82 1.68 -3.08
CA ILE A 120 14.48 1.95 -3.62
C ILE A 120 13.48 0.97 -3.01
N ALA A 121 13.82 -0.31 -2.89
CA ALA A 121 12.97 -1.31 -2.23
C ALA A 121 12.64 -0.93 -0.78
N GLN A 122 13.65 -0.51 0.00
CA GLN A 122 13.46 -0.06 1.37
C GLN A 122 12.57 1.20 1.46
N GLY A 123 12.82 2.20 0.59
CA GLY A 123 12.01 3.42 0.56
C GLY A 123 10.55 3.16 0.18
N GLU A 124 10.30 2.30 -0.82
CA GLU A 124 8.96 1.87 -1.20
C GLU A 124 8.28 1.17 -0.03
N ASP A 125 8.93 0.20 0.60
CA ASP A 125 8.34 -0.59 1.68
C ASP A 125 7.83 0.29 2.83
N ILE A 126 8.65 1.28 3.23
CA ILE A 126 8.32 2.23 4.30
C ILE A 126 7.16 3.14 3.90
N LEU A 127 7.28 3.84 2.76
CA LEU A 127 6.26 4.81 2.35
C LEU A 127 4.92 4.13 2.07
N PHE A 128 4.95 3.00 1.36
CA PHE A 128 3.72 2.31 0.99
C PHE A 128 3.13 1.48 2.13
N GLY A 129 3.91 1.13 3.16
CA GLY A 129 3.36 0.67 4.44
C GLY A 129 2.45 1.73 5.07
N VAL A 130 2.82 3.01 5.01
CA VAL A 130 1.96 4.11 5.45
C VAL A 130 0.72 4.24 4.55
N ILE A 131 0.92 4.28 3.23
CA ILE A 131 -0.17 4.44 2.25
C ILE A 131 -1.20 3.29 2.31
N ARG A 132 -0.78 2.04 2.54
CA ARG A 132 -1.69 0.88 2.57
C ARG A 132 -2.26 0.60 3.95
N ASP A 133 -1.41 0.62 4.97
CA ASP A 133 -1.72 -0.06 6.24
C ASP A 133 -1.83 0.92 7.41
N ASN A 134 -1.10 2.04 7.38
CA ASN A 134 -1.01 2.99 8.49
C ASN A 134 -1.48 4.41 8.11
N ASN A 135 -2.73 4.51 7.69
CA ASN A 135 -3.43 5.76 7.34
C ASN A 135 -4.87 5.75 7.85
N THR A 136 -5.57 6.87 7.69
CA THR A 136 -6.93 7.10 8.18
C THR A 136 -7.98 7.17 7.07
N LEU A 137 -7.64 6.84 5.82
CA LEU A 137 -8.60 6.81 4.73
C LEU A 137 -9.67 5.72 4.94
N PRO A 138 -10.93 5.96 4.56
CA PRO A 138 -11.92 4.90 4.43
C PRO A 138 -11.38 3.77 3.53
N PRO A 139 -11.34 2.51 4.00
CA PRO A 139 -10.68 1.42 3.26
C PRO A 139 -11.17 1.23 1.83
N ALA A 140 -12.49 1.27 1.60
CA ALA A 140 -13.06 1.15 0.26
C ALA A 140 -12.63 2.30 -0.67
N MET A 141 -12.53 3.53 -0.14
CA MET A 141 -12.07 4.69 -0.89
C MET A 141 -10.58 4.57 -1.24
N ARG A 142 -9.75 4.10 -0.30
CA ARG A 142 -8.33 3.82 -0.53
C ARG A 142 -8.14 2.81 -1.67
N GLU A 143 -8.81 1.67 -1.60
CA GLU A 143 -8.70 0.64 -2.65
C GLU A 143 -9.31 1.11 -3.98
N LEU A 144 -10.31 2.00 -3.97
CA LEU A 144 -10.83 2.63 -5.19
C LEU A 144 -9.76 3.47 -5.88
N PHE A 145 -9.00 4.30 -5.17
CA PHE A 145 -7.89 5.08 -5.77
C PHE A 145 -6.93 4.15 -6.51
N ILE A 146 -6.53 3.06 -5.84
CA ILE A 146 -5.57 2.08 -6.36
C ILE A 146 -6.11 1.39 -7.61
N LEU A 147 -7.29 0.79 -7.50
CA LEU A 147 -7.91 0.05 -8.60
C LEU A 147 -8.21 0.95 -9.79
N ARG A 148 -8.63 2.19 -9.56
CA ARG A 148 -8.89 3.13 -10.65
C ARG A 148 -7.59 3.53 -11.36
N ILE A 149 -6.49 3.72 -10.65
CA ILE A 149 -5.18 3.97 -11.27
C ILE A 149 -4.72 2.78 -12.10
N ALA A 150 -4.87 1.57 -11.58
CA ALA A 150 -4.57 0.36 -12.33
C ALA A 150 -5.30 0.31 -13.67
N VAL A 151 -6.59 0.67 -13.69
CA VAL A 151 -7.40 0.78 -14.92
C VAL A 151 -6.88 1.88 -15.84
N LEU A 152 -6.67 3.08 -15.31
CA LEU A 152 -6.23 4.24 -16.10
C LEU A 152 -4.86 4.01 -16.75
N ASN A 153 -3.97 3.30 -16.08
CA ASN A 153 -2.59 3.06 -16.54
C ASN A 153 -2.39 1.69 -17.18
N ASN A 154 -3.46 0.91 -17.39
CA ASN A 154 -3.39 -0.48 -17.88
C ASN A 154 -2.44 -1.37 -17.05
N ALA A 155 -2.38 -1.17 -15.74
CA ALA A 155 -1.51 -1.91 -14.84
C ALA A 155 -2.23 -3.14 -14.26
N THR A 156 -2.28 -4.22 -15.04
CA THR A 156 -2.95 -5.46 -14.65
C THR A 156 -2.38 -6.11 -13.39
N TYR A 157 -1.05 -6.06 -13.21
CA TYR A 157 -0.44 -6.56 -11.98
C TYR A 157 -1.00 -5.86 -10.73
N GLU A 158 -1.07 -4.53 -10.76
CA GLU A 158 -1.61 -3.73 -9.65
C GLU A 158 -3.07 -4.10 -9.37
N TRP A 159 -3.89 -4.21 -10.41
CA TRP A 159 -5.28 -4.66 -10.27
C TRP A 159 -5.38 -6.03 -9.58
N LEU A 160 -4.59 -7.01 -10.02
CA LEU A 160 -4.64 -8.38 -9.49
C LEU A 160 -4.23 -8.44 -8.02
N GLN A 161 -3.29 -7.60 -7.58
CA GLN A 161 -2.90 -7.53 -6.17
C GLN A 161 -3.99 -6.89 -5.30
N HIS A 162 -4.76 -5.94 -5.86
CA HIS A 162 -5.66 -5.09 -5.08
C HIS A 162 -7.14 -5.44 -5.17
N GLU A 163 -7.61 -6.14 -6.20
CA GLU A 163 -9.05 -6.40 -6.39
C GLU A 163 -9.66 -7.16 -5.21
N SER A 164 -9.00 -8.22 -4.77
CA SER A 164 -9.44 -8.97 -3.58
C SER A 164 -9.30 -8.18 -2.27
N VAL A 165 -8.38 -7.22 -2.19
CA VAL A 165 -8.26 -6.31 -1.04
C VAL A 165 -9.42 -5.30 -1.03
N GLY A 166 -9.76 -4.74 -2.20
CA GLY A 166 -10.94 -3.91 -2.39
C GLY A 166 -12.24 -4.60 -1.96
N ARG A 167 -12.40 -5.89 -2.29
CA ARG A 167 -13.54 -6.69 -1.80
C ARG A 167 -13.56 -6.83 -0.29
N MET A 168 -12.41 -7.14 0.33
CA MET A 168 -12.29 -7.20 1.79
C MET A 168 -12.57 -5.84 2.45
N ALA A 169 -12.27 -4.74 1.75
CA ALA A 169 -12.58 -3.37 2.17
C ALA A 169 -14.05 -2.97 1.95
N GLY A 170 -14.87 -3.83 1.34
CA GLY A 170 -16.31 -3.65 1.17
C GLY A 170 -16.77 -3.23 -0.23
N LEU A 171 -15.89 -3.15 -1.23
CA LEU A 171 -16.30 -2.87 -2.61
C LEU A 171 -17.11 -4.04 -3.18
N THR A 172 -18.31 -3.75 -3.69
CA THR A 172 -19.16 -4.76 -4.34
C THR A 172 -18.71 -5.06 -5.77
N THR A 173 -19.18 -6.17 -6.35
CA THR A 173 -18.90 -6.49 -7.77
C THR A 173 -19.38 -5.37 -8.70
N GLU A 174 -20.54 -4.77 -8.43
CA GLU A 174 -21.09 -3.66 -9.22
C GLU A 174 -20.20 -2.42 -9.15
N GLN A 175 -19.65 -2.11 -7.98
CA GLN A 175 -18.72 -1.00 -7.80
C GLN A 175 -17.39 -1.26 -8.50
N LEU A 176 -16.84 -2.47 -8.39
CA LEU A 176 -15.63 -2.86 -9.11
C LEU A 176 -15.81 -2.81 -10.62
N LEU A 177 -16.98 -3.24 -11.14
CA LEU A 177 -17.35 -3.09 -12.54
C LEU A 177 -17.41 -1.62 -12.94
N ALA A 178 -18.01 -0.75 -12.12
CA ALA A 178 -18.03 0.69 -12.39
C ALA A 178 -16.62 1.29 -12.44
N ILE A 179 -15.75 0.96 -11.47
CA ILE A 179 -14.34 1.38 -11.44
C ILE A 179 -13.60 0.94 -12.71
N ARG A 180 -13.84 -0.31 -13.13
CA ARG A 180 -13.18 -0.95 -14.28
C ARG A 180 -13.64 -0.42 -15.64
N LEU A 181 -14.93 -0.14 -15.80
CA LEU A 181 -15.55 0.09 -17.10
C LEU A 181 -15.82 1.56 -17.43
N ALA A 182 -15.89 2.44 -16.42
CA ALA A 182 -16.14 3.85 -16.69
C ALA A 182 -14.99 4.49 -17.49
N PRO A 183 -15.27 5.33 -18.50
CA PRO A 183 -14.22 6.04 -19.21
C PRO A 183 -13.48 7.03 -18.28
N PRO A 184 -12.24 7.43 -18.58
CA PRO A 184 -11.59 8.55 -17.87
C PRO A 184 -12.43 9.82 -17.97
N PHE A 185 -12.50 10.61 -16.90
CA PHE A 185 -13.32 11.81 -16.82
C PHE A 185 -14.81 11.52 -17.05
N PHE A 186 -15.30 10.36 -16.60
CA PHE A 186 -16.69 9.93 -16.78
C PHE A 186 -17.71 11.00 -16.34
N ALA A 187 -17.42 11.73 -15.25
CA ALA A 187 -18.28 12.78 -14.73
C ALA A 187 -18.47 13.94 -15.73
N SER A 188 -17.39 14.42 -16.38
CA SER A 188 -17.48 15.47 -17.41
C SER A 188 -18.12 14.98 -18.71
N GLN A 189 -18.22 13.66 -18.88
CA GLN A 189 -18.90 13.03 -20.01
C GLN A 189 -20.38 12.72 -19.73
N GLY A 190 -20.92 13.17 -18.59
CA GLY A 190 -22.33 13.00 -18.23
C GLY A 190 -22.68 11.59 -17.72
N VAL A 191 -21.69 10.73 -17.45
CA VAL A 191 -21.92 9.42 -16.84
C VAL A 191 -22.15 9.60 -15.35
N ASN A 192 -23.33 9.20 -14.86
CA ASN A 192 -23.67 9.26 -13.44
C ASN A 192 -23.57 7.88 -12.79
N LEU A 193 -22.61 7.71 -11.87
CA LEU A 193 -22.36 6.48 -11.12
C LEU A 193 -22.79 6.57 -9.65
N THR A 194 -23.46 7.66 -9.25
CA THR A 194 -23.79 7.93 -7.84
C THR A 194 -24.67 6.85 -7.22
N SER A 195 -25.58 6.25 -7.99
CA SER A 195 -26.43 5.15 -7.50
C SER A 195 -25.68 3.83 -7.27
N ILE A 196 -24.48 3.68 -7.83
CA ILE A 196 -23.65 2.47 -7.71
C ILE A 196 -22.55 2.69 -6.67
N LEU A 197 -21.81 3.79 -6.80
CA LEU A 197 -20.64 4.08 -6.00
C LEU A 197 -20.97 4.87 -4.72
N GLY A 198 -22.06 5.64 -4.70
CA GLY A 198 -22.28 6.66 -3.68
C GLY A 198 -21.48 7.94 -3.99
N PRO A 199 -21.85 9.07 -3.36
CA PRO A 199 -21.27 10.38 -3.70
C PRO A 199 -19.80 10.53 -3.27
N ASP A 200 -19.39 9.85 -2.20
CA ASP A 200 -18.01 9.83 -1.70
C ASP A 200 -17.05 9.11 -2.65
N LEU A 201 -17.41 7.91 -3.11
CA LEU A 201 -16.60 7.15 -4.06
C LEU A 201 -16.63 7.77 -5.46
N VAL A 202 -17.72 8.43 -5.88
CA VAL A 202 -17.74 9.22 -7.12
C VAL A 202 -16.74 10.39 -7.04
N ALA A 203 -16.69 11.11 -5.92
CA ALA A 203 -15.74 12.20 -5.73
C ALA A 203 -14.29 11.69 -5.76
N ALA A 204 -14.01 10.57 -5.08
CA ALA A 204 -12.70 9.92 -5.10
C ALA A 204 -12.29 9.45 -6.52
N MET A 205 -13.20 8.78 -7.24
CA MET A 205 -12.94 8.31 -8.60
C MET A 205 -12.70 9.46 -9.58
N THR A 206 -13.47 10.55 -9.44
CA THR A 206 -13.31 11.76 -10.25
C THR A 206 -11.96 12.41 -9.97
N PHE A 207 -11.59 12.59 -8.69
CA PHE A 207 -10.27 13.08 -8.32
C PHE A 207 -9.14 12.22 -8.90
N THR A 208 -9.29 10.89 -8.84
CA THR A 208 -8.32 9.93 -9.38
C THR A 208 -8.09 10.12 -10.87
N ASP A 209 -9.16 10.32 -11.64
CA ASP A 209 -9.07 10.56 -13.09
C ASP A 209 -8.24 11.82 -13.39
N TRP A 210 -8.52 12.92 -12.67
CA TRP A 210 -7.84 14.20 -12.87
C TRP A 210 -6.36 14.16 -12.47
N ILE A 211 -6.04 13.67 -11.27
CA ILE A 211 -4.64 13.61 -10.81
C ILE A 211 -3.79 12.67 -11.68
N THR A 212 -4.39 11.64 -12.27
CA THR A 212 -3.66 10.65 -13.08
C THR A 212 -3.48 11.10 -14.54
N LYS A 213 -4.54 11.64 -15.16
CA LYS A 213 -4.55 11.94 -16.60
C LYS A 213 -4.23 13.39 -16.94
N ASN A 214 -4.48 14.33 -16.03
CA ASN A 214 -4.21 15.76 -16.26
C ASN A 214 -3.19 16.35 -15.29
N VAL A 215 -2.96 15.71 -14.13
CA VAL A 215 -2.10 16.17 -13.00
C VAL A 215 -2.63 17.43 -12.32
N HIS A 216 -3.05 18.43 -13.08
CA HIS A 216 -3.74 19.60 -12.57
C HIS A 216 -5.20 19.25 -12.24
N VAL A 217 -5.49 19.14 -10.94
CA VAL A 217 -6.83 18.87 -10.41
C VAL A 217 -7.59 20.20 -10.27
N PRO A 218 -8.76 20.35 -10.93
CA PRO A 218 -9.60 21.53 -10.78
C PRO A 218 -10.10 21.72 -9.33
N ASP A 219 -10.30 22.99 -8.93
CA ASP A 219 -10.73 23.33 -7.56
C ASP A 219 -12.07 22.70 -7.20
N ASP A 220 -13.03 22.64 -8.13
CA ASP A 220 -14.34 22.02 -7.90
C ASP A 220 -14.23 20.51 -7.67
N VAL A 221 -13.34 19.82 -8.40
CA VAL A 221 -13.04 18.40 -8.21
C VAL A 221 -12.39 18.16 -6.84
N PHE A 222 -11.41 18.98 -6.47
CA PHE A 222 -10.76 18.87 -5.16
C PHE A 222 -11.74 19.16 -4.02
N ASN A 223 -12.54 20.21 -4.16
CA ASN A 223 -13.53 20.60 -3.15
C ASN A 223 -14.65 19.56 -3.02
N ALA A 224 -15.02 18.85 -4.09
CA ALA A 224 -15.96 17.74 -4.03
C ALA A 224 -15.41 16.55 -3.22
N LEU A 225 -14.11 16.24 -3.31
CA LEU A 225 -13.51 15.21 -2.45
C LEU A 225 -13.41 15.67 -1.00
N ARG A 226 -13.07 16.95 -0.78
CA ARG A 226 -12.99 17.58 0.55
C ARG A 226 -14.31 17.51 1.34
N THR A 227 -15.47 17.36 0.71
CA THR A 227 -16.72 17.20 1.47
C THR A 227 -16.77 15.91 2.29
N PHE A 228 -15.91 14.93 2.00
CA PHE A 228 -15.88 13.62 2.65
C PHE A 228 -14.65 13.37 3.52
N LEU A 229 -13.60 14.19 3.39
CA LEU A 229 -12.30 13.97 3.99
C LEU A 229 -11.82 15.21 4.76
N ASN A 230 -11.17 14.99 5.91
CA ASN A 230 -10.42 16.05 6.59
C ASN A 230 -9.06 16.32 5.92
N ASP A 231 -8.35 17.35 6.37
CA ASP A 231 -7.07 17.75 5.75
C ASP A 231 -6.01 16.65 5.75
N SER A 232 -5.87 15.89 6.84
CA SER A 232 -4.93 14.75 6.90
C SER A 232 -5.31 13.67 5.88
N GLN A 233 -6.60 13.33 5.81
CA GLN A 233 -7.10 12.36 4.84
C GLN A 233 -6.98 12.85 3.39
N LEU A 234 -7.08 14.15 3.12
CA LEU A 234 -6.83 14.70 1.78
C LEU A 234 -5.36 14.53 1.37
N VAL A 235 -4.42 14.70 2.30
CA VAL A 235 -3.00 14.40 2.06
C VAL A 235 -2.81 12.90 1.81
N GLU A 236 -3.43 12.03 2.62
CA GLU A 236 -3.36 10.58 2.45
C GLU A 236 -3.98 10.13 1.11
N ALA A 237 -5.12 10.70 0.70
CA ALA A 237 -5.77 10.40 -0.58
C ALA A 237 -4.88 10.81 -1.76
N THR A 238 -4.28 11.99 -1.68
CA THR A 238 -3.35 12.49 -2.70
C THR A 238 -2.10 11.62 -2.76
N ALA A 239 -1.53 11.24 -1.62
CA ALA A 239 -0.37 10.36 -1.54
C ALA A 239 -0.68 8.95 -2.06
N THR A 240 -1.88 8.43 -1.78
CA THR A 240 -2.34 7.14 -2.30
C THR A 240 -2.44 7.19 -3.82
N ALA A 241 -3.13 8.21 -4.37
CA ALA A 241 -3.31 8.31 -5.81
C ALA A 241 -1.98 8.56 -6.55
N ALA A 242 -1.11 9.42 -6.03
CA ALA A 242 0.21 9.66 -6.61
C ALA A 242 1.14 8.44 -6.47
N GLY A 243 1.12 7.79 -5.31
CA GLY A 243 1.93 6.61 -5.02
C GLY A 243 1.58 5.42 -5.93
N TYR A 244 0.31 5.12 -6.13
CA TYR A 244 -0.08 4.06 -7.07
C TYR A 244 0.08 4.46 -8.53
N SER A 245 0.09 5.76 -8.84
CA SER A 245 0.55 6.23 -10.15
C SER A 245 2.05 6.01 -10.37
N PHE A 246 2.86 5.93 -9.30
CA PHE A 246 4.24 5.47 -9.37
C PHE A 246 4.30 3.94 -9.55
N ILE A 247 3.58 3.16 -8.73
CA ILE A 247 3.59 1.69 -8.81
C ILE A 247 3.12 1.17 -10.16
N SER A 248 1.97 1.63 -10.65
CA SER A 248 1.44 1.24 -11.97
C SER A 248 2.45 1.48 -13.09
N ARG A 249 3.11 2.63 -13.11
CA ARG A 249 4.17 2.94 -14.10
C ARG A 249 5.39 2.04 -13.92
N PHE A 250 5.75 1.73 -12.67
CA PHE A 250 6.87 0.84 -12.34
C PHE A 250 6.60 -0.59 -12.84
N VAL A 251 5.45 -1.18 -12.50
CA VAL A 251 5.12 -2.57 -12.85
C VAL A 251 4.90 -2.76 -14.35
N VAL A 252 4.32 -1.77 -15.04
CA VAL A 252 4.15 -1.79 -16.50
C VAL A 252 5.51 -1.62 -17.20
N ALA A 253 6.31 -0.64 -16.79
CA ALA A 253 7.60 -0.37 -17.44
C ALA A 253 8.59 -1.52 -17.30
N LEU A 254 8.56 -2.25 -16.18
CA LEU A 254 9.41 -3.42 -15.94
C LEU A 254 8.75 -4.74 -16.39
N ASN A 255 7.52 -4.72 -16.89
CA ASN A 255 6.76 -5.91 -17.26
C ASN A 255 6.73 -6.97 -16.15
N VAL A 256 6.44 -6.54 -14.91
CA VAL A 256 6.40 -7.46 -13.77
C VAL A 256 5.37 -8.55 -14.04
N ASP A 257 5.77 -9.81 -13.81
CA ASP A 257 4.91 -11.00 -13.96
C ASP A 257 4.32 -11.16 -15.39
N ALA A 258 5.04 -10.65 -16.40
CA ALA A 258 4.60 -10.62 -17.79
C ALA A 258 3.19 -10.01 -18.01
N LYS A 259 2.77 -9.07 -17.16
CA LYS A 259 1.41 -8.51 -17.18
C LYS A 259 1.26 -7.22 -18.00
N MET A 260 2.31 -6.71 -18.65
CA MET A 260 2.23 -5.40 -19.33
C MET A 260 1.22 -5.32 -20.46
N ASP A 261 1.05 -6.42 -21.21
CA ASP A 261 0.14 -6.50 -22.38
C ASP A 261 -1.16 -7.26 -22.05
N VAL A 262 -1.33 -7.66 -20.78
CA VAL A 262 -2.55 -8.31 -20.32
C VAL A 262 -3.58 -7.22 -20.01
N PRO A 263 -4.80 -7.26 -20.56
CA PRO A 263 -5.84 -6.31 -20.20
C PRO A 263 -6.25 -6.47 -18.73
N VAL A 264 -6.57 -5.35 -18.08
CA VAL A 264 -7.09 -5.37 -16.71
C VAL A 264 -8.36 -6.26 -16.68
N PRO A 265 -8.47 -7.27 -15.80
CA PRO A 265 -9.61 -8.19 -15.78
C PRO A 265 -10.95 -7.48 -15.58
N ILE A 266 -12.01 -8.12 -16.06
CA ILE A 266 -13.38 -7.73 -15.73
C ILE A 266 -13.78 -8.46 -14.44
N PRO A 267 -14.20 -7.75 -13.38
CA PRO A 267 -14.69 -8.37 -12.14
C PRO A 267 -15.87 -9.31 -12.39
N SER A 268 -15.85 -10.46 -11.71
CA SER A 268 -16.96 -11.42 -11.63
C SER A 268 -17.53 -11.51 -10.23
#